data_AF-A0A167K9M4-F1
#
_entry.id   AF-A0A167K9M4-F1
#
_cell.length_a   1.000
_cell.length_b   1.000
_cell.length_c   1.000
_cell.angle_alpha   90.00
_cell.angle_beta   90.00
_cell.angle_gamma   90.00
#
_symmetry.space_group_name_H-M   'P 1'
#
loop_
_entity.id
_entity.type
_entity.pdbx_description
1 polymer ?
#
loop_
_entity_poly.entity_id
_entity_poly.type
_entity_poly.pdbx_seq_one_letter_code
_entity_poly.pdbx_strand_id
1 'polypeptide(L)'
;MIKFSTLIVLFCLLAGCSDDNSVVEEDIFNLSIEITSPFDIKGDIASSGGNIINEDDHTILRKGVCYSLTAAPTVNDLLIEHEGVATSFEVNLENLEFNTVYYARAFAETTNDIFYSDEVAFTTTNECTLNVFEGDVTLTTQTEVDDFASNNYCRITGYLSFSQENDSQDPIVDISAMSNIRSVDSFAVVNTNLESLEGMQNLSIVSSNIFIDRNNLLIQIDDLSNISSSLHSILLNQNFRLTNVNGLSNINRLVEKDGRGPYLKVGGADSLTSLSGLDEITFEDENGTLMVHTLPLITNLDVFSQISGKLSTLEISYMDNLQNIDGITSITGVNDSFRLTNNESLLDFSGLQNITNLTQNVLIKNNDNLFNLDDFYNLQEISGTVQIVSNEALVDFCGIIDAIQDSEDTNFEITGNQFNPTYQDLLDGTCTE
;
A
#
# COMPACT_ATOMS: atom_id res chain seq x y z
N MET A 1 36.41 63.52 -17.94
CA MET A 1 36.67 64.27 -19.19
C MET A 1 37.31 63.28 -20.16
N ILE A 2 36.54 62.87 -21.16
CA ILE A 2 36.93 61.97 -22.26
C ILE A 2 37.95 62.71 -23.15
N LYS A 3 38.92 62.01 -23.76
CA LYS A 3 39.22 62.01 -25.22
C LYS A 3 40.64 61.49 -25.54
N PHE A 4 40.73 60.38 -26.29
CA PHE A 4 41.07 60.28 -27.75
C PHE A 4 42.59 60.40 -28.00
N SER A 5 43.26 59.80 -28.99
CA SER A 5 42.91 58.92 -30.11
C SER A 5 44.16 58.84 -31.01
N THR A 6 44.27 57.77 -31.82
CA THR A 6 44.83 57.69 -33.19
C THR A 6 46.25 58.23 -33.51
N LEU A 7 47.06 57.47 -34.28
CA LEU A 7 47.12 57.52 -35.76
C LEU A 7 48.50 57.05 -36.31
N ILE A 8 48.48 56.00 -37.16
CA ILE A 8 49.14 55.76 -38.48
C ILE A 8 50.65 56.04 -38.69
N VAL A 9 51.29 55.12 -39.44
CA VAL A 9 52.19 55.26 -40.64
C VAL A 9 53.23 54.12 -40.58
N LEU A 10 53.68 53.41 -41.63
CA LEU A 10 53.32 53.13 -43.02
C LEU A 10 54.52 52.30 -43.55
N PHE A 11 54.26 51.30 -44.40
CA PHE A 11 55.15 50.71 -45.42
C PHE A 11 56.42 49.93 -45.01
N CYS A 12 56.42 48.65 -45.41
CA CYS A 12 57.44 48.16 -46.35
C CYS A 12 56.81 47.10 -47.27
N LEU A 13 56.69 47.45 -48.55
CA LEU A 13 56.45 46.52 -49.65
C LEU A 13 57.74 45.74 -49.94
N LEU A 14 57.65 44.41 -49.93
CA LEU A 14 58.44 43.58 -50.82
C LEU A 14 57.50 42.59 -51.48
N ALA A 15 57.45 42.67 -52.80
CA ALA A 15 56.71 41.79 -53.69
C ALA A 15 57.35 40.40 -53.71
N GLY A 16 56.53 39.37 -53.61
CA GLY A 16 56.84 37.96 -53.90
C GLY A 16 55.54 37.26 -54.28
N CYS A 17 55.51 36.69 -55.48
CA CYS A 17 54.34 36.29 -56.24
C CYS A 17 53.35 35.32 -55.55
N SER A 18 52.09 35.57 -55.90
CA SER A 18 50.93 34.69 -56.01
C SER A 18 51.19 33.18 -55.84
N ASP A 19 50.64 32.64 -54.77
CA ASP A 19 49.58 31.63 -54.89
C ASP A 19 48.46 32.11 -53.98
N ASP A 20 47.37 32.62 -54.56
CA ASP A 20 46.09 32.73 -53.86
C ASP A 20 45.61 31.30 -53.63
N ASN A 21 46.12 30.68 -52.57
CA ASN A 21 45.45 29.57 -51.93
C ASN A 21 44.85 30.12 -50.64
N SER A 22 43.79 30.91 -50.82
CA SER A 22 42.79 31.06 -49.76
C SER A 22 42.30 29.64 -49.47
N VAL A 23 42.72 29.08 -48.34
CA VAL A 23 41.99 27.98 -47.72
C VAL A 23 40.60 28.54 -47.48
N VAL A 24 39.68 28.21 -48.38
CA VAL A 24 38.26 28.22 -48.06
C VAL A 24 38.15 27.14 -47.00
N GLU A 25 37.89 27.52 -45.74
CA GLU A 25 37.19 26.58 -44.86
C GLU A 25 35.90 26.28 -45.60
N GLU A 26 35.84 25.15 -46.29
CA GLU A 26 34.57 24.59 -46.72
C GLU A 26 33.77 24.45 -45.42
N ASP A 27 32.74 25.28 -45.27
CA ASP A 27 31.64 24.97 -44.36
C ASP A 27 31.23 23.54 -44.73
N ILE A 28 31.56 22.59 -43.86
CA ILE A 28 31.09 21.22 -44.00
C ILE A 28 29.62 21.29 -43.63
N PHE A 29 28.80 21.68 -44.59
CA PHE A 29 27.37 21.42 -44.57
C PHE A 29 27.23 19.90 -44.40
N ASN A 30 26.59 19.49 -43.32
CA ASN A 30 26.44 18.10 -42.95
C ASN A 30 25.05 17.91 -42.32
N LEU A 31 24.46 16.73 -42.52
CA LEU A 31 23.23 16.39 -41.84
C LEU A 31 23.55 16.12 -40.36
N SER A 32 22.88 16.84 -39.47
CA SER A 32 22.96 16.62 -38.02
C SER A 32 21.56 16.58 -37.39
N ILE A 33 21.47 15.99 -36.21
CA ILE A 33 20.20 15.81 -35.51
C ILE A 33 20.38 16.25 -34.06
N GLU A 34 19.53 17.17 -33.62
CA GLU A 34 19.41 17.53 -32.21
C GLU A 34 18.30 16.70 -31.58
N ILE A 35 18.57 16.02 -30.47
CA ILE A 35 17.55 15.24 -29.75
C ILE A 35 16.70 16.13 -28.87
N THR A 36 15.39 15.90 -28.90
CA THR A 36 14.49 16.43 -27.88
C THR A 36 14.61 15.54 -26.64
N SER A 37 15.18 16.07 -25.56
CA SER A 37 15.31 15.37 -24.28
C SER A 37 13.97 14.75 -23.85
N PRO A 38 13.96 13.49 -23.38
CA PRO A 38 12.73 12.82 -22.97
C PRO A 38 11.92 13.64 -21.95
N PHE A 39 10.61 13.68 -22.16
CA PHE A 39 9.64 14.40 -21.32
C PHE A 39 8.37 13.56 -21.16
N ASP A 40 7.44 14.01 -20.30
CA ASP A 40 6.24 13.25 -19.91
C ASP A 40 6.55 11.79 -19.54
N ILE A 41 7.67 11.59 -18.85
CA ILE A 41 8.18 10.27 -18.49
C ILE A 41 7.31 9.67 -17.39
N LYS A 42 6.68 8.54 -17.70
CA LYS A 42 5.88 7.71 -16.79
C LYS A 42 6.53 6.34 -16.67
N GLY A 43 5.81 5.38 -16.09
CA GLY A 43 6.31 4.03 -15.92
C GLY A 43 6.35 3.22 -17.21
N ASP A 44 5.34 3.40 -18.06
CA ASP A 44 5.11 2.64 -19.28
C ASP A 44 5.21 3.49 -20.56
N ILE A 45 5.34 4.81 -20.43
CA ILE A 45 5.47 5.74 -21.56
C ILE A 45 6.53 6.82 -21.31
N ALA A 46 7.04 7.39 -22.40
CA ALA A 46 7.77 8.66 -22.41
C ALA A 46 7.65 9.29 -23.81
N SER A 47 7.82 10.61 -23.91
CA SER A 47 7.88 11.30 -25.20
C SER A 47 9.30 11.81 -25.47
N SER A 48 9.73 11.77 -26.74
CA SER A 48 11.01 12.30 -27.20
C SER A 48 10.88 12.70 -28.67
N GLY A 49 11.98 12.97 -29.37
CA GLY A 49 11.95 13.41 -30.75
C GLY A 49 13.29 13.92 -31.22
N GLY A 50 13.26 14.69 -32.30
CA GLY A 50 14.45 15.37 -32.77
C GLY A 50 14.16 16.47 -33.76
N ASN A 51 15.19 17.27 -34.01
CA ASN A 51 15.21 18.30 -35.03
C ASN A 51 16.36 18.02 -36.01
N ILE A 52 16.01 17.74 -37.26
CA ILE A 52 16.97 17.46 -38.33
C ILE A 52 17.44 18.78 -38.93
N ILE A 53 18.75 19.03 -38.87
CA ILE A 53 19.41 20.13 -39.55
C ILE A 53 20.04 19.56 -40.83
N ASN A 54 19.42 19.86 -41.97
CA ASN A 54 19.77 19.29 -43.27
C ASN A 54 20.16 20.39 -44.26
N GLU A 55 21.40 20.87 -44.16
CA GLU A 55 21.87 22.00 -44.96
C GLU A 55 22.18 21.65 -46.42
N ASP A 56 22.36 20.35 -46.73
CA ASP A 56 22.63 19.83 -48.08
C ASP A 56 21.40 19.26 -48.81
N ASP A 57 20.20 19.42 -48.24
CA ASP A 57 18.95 18.91 -48.82
C ASP A 57 18.97 17.39 -49.11
N HIS A 58 19.64 16.62 -48.23
CA HIS A 58 19.62 15.15 -48.27
C HIS A 58 18.18 14.64 -48.29
N THR A 59 17.89 13.65 -49.14
CA THR A 59 16.58 12.98 -49.12
C THR A 59 16.49 12.08 -47.89
N ILE A 60 15.62 12.43 -46.94
CA ILE A 60 15.33 11.63 -45.75
C ILE A 60 14.33 10.53 -46.11
N LEU A 61 14.74 9.27 -45.95
CA LEU A 61 13.91 8.10 -46.20
C LEU A 61 13.09 7.71 -44.97
N ARG A 62 13.73 7.70 -43.79
CA ARG A 62 13.13 7.38 -42.49
C ARG A 62 13.73 8.27 -41.42
N LYS A 63 12.98 8.52 -40.36
CA LYS A 63 13.45 9.23 -39.18
C LYS A 63 12.63 8.82 -37.97
N GLY A 64 13.17 9.05 -36.78
CA GLY A 64 12.48 8.69 -35.55
C GLY A 64 13.41 8.72 -34.36
N VAL A 65 13.05 7.95 -33.33
CA VAL A 65 13.87 7.74 -32.13
C VAL A 65 14.12 6.25 -31.98
N CYS A 66 15.39 5.88 -31.75
CA CYS A 66 15.79 4.55 -31.30
C CYS A 66 16.19 4.60 -29.82
N TYR A 67 15.88 3.55 -29.08
CA TYR A 67 16.08 3.48 -27.64
C TYR A 67 16.36 2.06 -27.15
N SER A 68 17.05 1.92 -26.02
CA SER A 68 17.34 0.61 -25.43
C SER A 68 17.71 0.70 -23.94
N LEU A 69 17.82 -0.45 -23.27
CA LEU A 69 18.32 -0.57 -21.89
C LEU A 69 19.86 -0.41 -21.79
N THR A 70 20.54 -0.34 -22.93
CA THR A 70 21.99 -0.21 -23.03
C THR A 70 22.38 1.09 -23.73
N ALA A 71 23.55 1.63 -23.38
CA ALA A 71 24.06 2.82 -24.06
C ALA A 71 24.31 2.57 -25.55
N ALA A 72 24.30 3.65 -26.33
CA ALA A 72 24.44 3.70 -27.78
C ALA A 72 23.37 2.93 -28.58
N PRO A 73 22.06 3.22 -28.37
CA PRO A 73 21.01 2.60 -29.16
C PRO A 73 21.13 2.95 -30.65
N THR A 74 20.71 2.02 -31.49
CA THR A 74 20.73 2.11 -32.95
C THR A 74 19.37 1.70 -33.52
N VAL A 75 19.20 1.81 -34.84
CA VAL A 75 17.96 1.39 -35.52
C VAL A 75 17.73 -0.13 -35.51
N ASN A 76 18.65 -0.92 -34.93
CA ASN A 76 18.45 -2.36 -34.73
C ASN A 76 17.89 -2.70 -33.34
N ASP A 77 17.78 -1.70 -32.46
CA ASP A 77 17.17 -1.83 -31.14
C ASP A 77 15.66 -1.51 -31.22
N LEU A 78 15.05 -1.05 -30.12
CA LEU A 78 13.69 -0.53 -30.16
C LEU A 78 13.69 0.81 -30.90
N LEU A 79 12.70 1.04 -31.75
CA LEU A 79 12.60 2.29 -32.50
C LEU A 79 11.13 2.65 -32.78
N ILE A 80 10.87 3.96 -32.81
CA ILE A 80 9.61 4.53 -33.26
C ILE A 80 9.91 5.47 -34.43
N GLU A 81 9.32 5.19 -35.59
CA GLU A 81 9.45 6.03 -36.77
C GLU A 81 8.42 7.15 -36.75
N HIS A 82 8.83 8.33 -37.21
CA HIS A 82 7.94 9.47 -37.38
C HIS A 82 7.68 9.72 -38.87
N GLU A 83 6.41 9.67 -39.25
CA GLU A 83 5.95 9.92 -40.61
C GLU A 83 5.87 11.41 -40.97
N GLY A 84 6.10 11.73 -42.24
CA GLY A 84 5.92 13.09 -42.78
C GLY A 84 7.20 13.90 -42.94
N VAL A 85 7.07 15.13 -43.45
CA VAL A 85 8.20 15.89 -44.03
C VAL A 85 8.81 16.96 -43.12
N ALA A 86 8.22 17.24 -41.95
CA ALA A 86 8.73 18.26 -41.03
C ALA A 86 10.11 17.90 -40.46
N THR A 87 11.04 18.84 -40.35
CA THR A 87 12.39 18.57 -39.81
C THR A 87 12.40 18.35 -38.30
N SER A 88 11.50 19.02 -37.58
CA SER A 88 11.22 18.79 -36.17
C SER A 88 10.08 17.78 -36.02
N PHE A 89 10.26 16.82 -35.12
CA PHE A 89 9.30 15.75 -34.87
C PHE A 89 9.34 15.28 -33.41
N GLU A 90 8.23 14.69 -32.96
CA GLU A 90 8.08 14.07 -31.66
C GLU A 90 7.46 12.68 -31.81
N VAL A 91 7.83 11.75 -30.92
CA VAL A 91 7.34 10.38 -30.87
C VAL A 91 7.03 9.97 -29.44
N ASN A 92 6.09 9.04 -29.29
CA ASN A 92 5.78 8.41 -28.01
C ASN A 92 6.46 7.04 -27.95
N LEU A 93 7.20 6.82 -26.88
CA LEU A 93 7.75 5.54 -26.47
C LEU A 93 6.70 4.89 -25.56
N GLU A 94 6.31 3.65 -25.86
CA GLU A 94 5.25 2.92 -25.16
C GLU A 94 5.75 1.54 -24.73
N ASN A 95 5.05 0.92 -23.78
CA ASN A 95 5.40 -0.39 -23.19
C ASN A 95 6.80 -0.43 -22.56
N LEU A 96 7.19 0.67 -21.92
CA LEU A 96 8.45 0.73 -21.17
C LEU A 96 8.37 -0.06 -19.87
N GLU A 97 9.52 -0.55 -19.39
CA GLU A 97 9.65 -1.15 -18.07
C GLU A 97 9.67 -0.06 -16.98
N PHE A 98 8.96 -0.29 -15.87
CA PHE A 98 8.87 0.65 -14.74
C PHE A 98 10.22 0.82 -14.03
N ASN A 99 10.47 2.00 -13.44
CA ASN A 99 11.70 2.32 -12.68
C ASN A 99 13.01 1.92 -13.39
N THR A 100 13.04 2.01 -14.71
CA THR A 100 14.09 1.46 -15.56
C THR A 100 14.79 2.57 -16.34
N VAL A 101 16.11 2.46 -16.45
CA VAL A 101 16.94 3.41 -17.21
C VAL A 101 16.94 3.02 -18.67
N TYR A 102 16.57 3.97 -19.53
CA TYR A 102 16.64 3.86 -20.98
C TYR A 102 17.60 4.89 -21.56
N TYR A 103 18.22 4.53 -22.66
CA TYR A 103 19.05 5.40 -23.49
C TYR A 103 18.32 5.62 -24.81
N ALA A 104 18.30 6.85 -25.32
CA ALA A 104 17.61 7.22 -26.56
C ALA A 104 18.49 8.08 -27.48
N ARG A 105 18.30 7.92 -28.79
CA ARG A 105 18.87 8.75 -29.86
C ARG A 105 17.83 8.98 -30.95
N ALA A 106 17.74 10.20 -31.45
CA ALA A 106 17.02 10.49 -32.68
C ALA A 106 17.86 10.01 -33.87
N PHE A 107 17.21 9.54 -34.93
CA PHE A 107 17.87 9.09 -36.14
C PHE A 107 17.22 9.63 -37.41
N ALA A 108 18.01 9.72 -38.47
CA ALA A 108 17.55 9.99 -39.82
C ALA A 108 18.34 9.13 -40.80
N GLU A 109 17.63 8.35 -41.61
CA GLU A 109 18.19 7.49 -42.66
C GLU A 109 18.04 8.19 -44.01
N THR A 110 19.16 8.25 -44.73
CA THR A 110 19.24 8.74 -46.11
C THR A 110 19.48 7.55 -47.05
N THR A 111 19.65 7.81 -48.35
CA THR A 111 19.98 6.77 -49.32
C THR A 111 21.34 6.09 -49.08
N ASN A 112 22.26 6.76 -48.38
CA ASN A 112 23.65 6.30 -48.23
C ASN A 112 24.02 5.96 -46.78
N ASP A 113 23.52 6.72 -45.82
CA ASP A 113 23.95 6.68 -44.42
C ASP A 113 22.79 6.89 -43.45
N ILE A 114 22.99 6.45 -42.20
CA ILE A 114 22.12 6.72 -41.05
C ILE A 114 22.85 7.65 -40.09
N PHE A 115 22.21 8.76 -39.78
CA PHE A 115 22.71 9.76 -38.83
C PHE A 115 21.97 9.60 -37.51
N TYR A 116 22.69 9.83 -36.42
CA TYR A 116 22.16 9.79 -35.06
C TYR A 116 22.44 11.12 -34.37
N SER A 117 21.53 11.52 -33.48
CA SER A 117 21.81 12.58 -32.53
C SER A 117 22.80 12.14 -31.45
N ASP A 118 23.16 13.08 -30.58
CA ASP A 118 23.69 12.75 -29.26
C ASP A 118 22.74 11.84 -28.48
N GLU A 119 23.31 11.10 -27.53
CA GLU A 119 22.58 10.21 -26.63
C GLU A 119 22.06 10.94 -25.41
N VAL A 120 20.85 10.57 -25.00
CA VAL A 120 20.26 10.96 -23.71
C VAL A 120 19.83 9.73 -22.95
N ALA A 121 19.95 9.78 -21.62
CA ALA A 121 19.44 8.76 -20.72
C ALA A 121 18.27 9.32 -19.91
N PHE A 122 17.27 8.48 -19.62
CA PHE A 122 16.14 8.82 -18.78
C PHE A 122 15.70 7.61 -17.96
N THR A 123 14.99 7.84 -16.85
CA THR A 123 14.47 6.77 -15.98
C THR A 123 12.96 6.85 -15.92
N THR A 124 12.27 5.76 -16.24
CA THR A 124 10.81 5.65 -16.08
C THR A 124 10.40 5.73 -14.61
N THR A 125 9.14 6.09 -14.35
CA THR A 125 8.61 6.19 -12.98
C THR A 125 7.84 4.92 -12.58
N ASN A 126 7.07 4.98 -11.50
CA ASN A 126 6.11 3.93 -11.13
C ASN A 126 4.66 4.25 -11.56
N GLU A 127 4.45 5.31 -12.34
CA GLU A 127 3.12 5.77 -12.76
C GLU A 127 2.63 4.98 -13.98
N CYS A 128 1.52 4.26 -13.83
CA CYS A 128 0.90 3.45 -14.88
C CYS A 128 -0.11 4.28 -15.70
N THR A 129 -0.01 4.26 -17.03
CA THR A 129 -0.87 5.08 -17.91
C THR A 129 -1.52 4.34 -19.07
N LEU A 130 -0.84 3.36 -19.68
CA LEU A 130 -1.28 2.70 -20.91
C LEU A 130 -2.15 1.48 -20.62
N ASN A 131 -1.70 0.61 -19.71
CA ASN A 131 -2.33 -0.69 -19.46
C ASN A 131 -3.19 -0.63 -18.19
N VAL A 132 -4.31 0.08 -18.27
CA VAL A 132 -5.29 0.21 -17.17
C VAL A 132 -6.50 -0.67 -17.44
N PHE A 133 -6.83 -1.54 -16.48
CA PHE A 133 -8.11 -2.25 -16.47
C PHE A 133 -9.16 -1.42 -15.74
N GLU A 134 -10.28 -1.16 -16.41
CA GLU A 134 -11.38 -0.37 -15.85
C GLU A 134 -12.42 -1.27 -15.18
N GLY A 135 -12.66 -1.03 -13.89
CA GLY A 135 -13.63 -1.75 -13.07
C GLY A 135 -13.03 -2.85 -12.21
N ASP A 136 -13.90 -3.74 -11.75
CA ASP A 136 -13.57 -4.83 -10.83
C ASP A 136 -13.20 -6.10 -11.60
N VAL A 137 -12.26 -6.87 -11.07
CA VAL A 137 -11.85 -8.18 -11.57
C VAL A 137 -11.84 -9.19 -10.42
N THR A 138 -12.48 -10.34 -10.66
CA THR A 138 -12.42 -11.50 -9.78
C THR A 138 -11.94 -12.69 -10.59
N LEU A 139 -10.82 -13.26 -10.17
CA LEU A 139 -10.16 -14.41 -10.79
C LEU A 139 -10.37 -15.62 -9.88
N THR A 140 -10.89 -16.70 -10.44
CA THR A 140 -11.40 -17.85 -9.70
C THR A 140 -10.65 -19.15 -9.98
N THR A 141 -9.78 -19.13 -10.99
CA THR A 141 -8.96 -20.27 -11.43
C THR A 141 -7.55 -19.82 -11.81
N GLN A 142 -6.58 -20.74 -11.82
CA GLN A 142 -5.21 -20.42 -12.26
C GLN A 142 -5.19 -19.96 -13.72
N THR A 143 -5.98 -20.60 -14.59
CA THR A 143 -6.07 -20.19 -16.01
C THR A 143 -6.52 -18.74 -16.14
N GLU A 144 -7.50 -18.29 -15.35
CA GLU A 144 -7.95 -16.90 -15.37
C GLU A 144 -6.86 -15.92 -14.90
N VAL A 145 -6.05 -16.32 -13.91
CA VAL A 145 -4.89 -15.52 -13.46
C VAL A 145 -3.89 -15.35 -14.59
N ASP A 146 -3.50 -16.44 -15.24
CA ASP A 146 -2.51 -16.43 -16.32
C ASP A 146 -3.01 -15.64 -17.54
N ASP A 147 -4.26 -15.86 -17.93
CA ASP A 147 -4.92 -15.15 -19.04
C ASP A 147 -5.03 -13.65 -18.74
N PHE A 148 -5.42 -13.26 -17.53
CA PHE A 148 -5.51 -11.85 -17.15
C PHE A 148 -4.13 -11.19 -17.14
N ALA A 149 -3.13 -11.84 -16.53
CA ALA A 149 -1.76 -11.36 -16.46
C ALA A 149 -1.14 -11.10 -17.85
N SER A 150 -1.51 -11.90 -18.86
CA SER A 150 -1.03 -11.75 -20.24
C SER A 150 -1.35 -10.39 -20.90
N ASN A 151 -2.34 -9.66 -20.36
CA ASN A 151 -2.70 -8.32 -20.83
C ASN A 151 -1.75 -7.23 -20.32
N ASN A 152 -0.81 -7.55 -19.42
CA ASN A 152 0.17 -6.62 -18.85
C ASN A 152 -0.44 -5.37 -18.22
N TYR A 153 -1.63 -5.51 -17.62
CA TYR A 153 -2.22 -4.45 -16.83
C TYR A 153 -1.27 -4.05 -15.68
N CYS A 154 -1.10 -2.75 -15.50
CA CYS A 154 -0.32 -2.18 -14.39
C CYS A 154 -1.20 -1.49 -13.35
N ARG A 155 -2.48 -1.27 -13.67
CA ARG A 155 -3.47 -0.68 -12.76
C ARG A 155 -4.84 -1.31 -13.01
N ILE A 156 -5.56 -1.51 -11.92
CA ILE A 156 -6.98 -1.86 -11.92
C ILE A 156 -7.70 -0.72 -11.20
N THR A 157 -8.71 -0.11 -11.82
CA THR A 157 -9.41 1.02 -11.17
C THR A 157 -10.37 0.61 -10.07
N GLY A 158 -10.80 -0.66 -10.08
CA GLY A 158 -11.65 -1.26 -9.06
C GLY A 158 -10.94 -2.31 -8.20
N TYR A 159 -11.72 -3.29 -7.80
CA TYR A 159 -11.35 -4.40 -6.94
C TYR A 159 -10.58 -5.49 -7.70
N LEU A 160 -9.42 -5.92 -7.19
CA LEU A 160 -8.71 -7.12 -7.63
C LEU A 160 -8.93 -8.23 -6.58
N SER A 161 -9.58 -9.31 -6.98
CA SER A 161 -9.83 -10.46 -6.10
C SER A 161 -9.35 -11.76 -6.72
N PHE A 162 -8.59 -12.54 -5.95
CA PHE A 162 -8.35 -13.96 -6.21
C PHE A 162 -9.26 -14.75 -5.28
N SER A 163 -10.20 -15.52 -5.81
CA SER A 163 -11.19 -16.22 -4.99
C SER A 163 -11.66 -17.51 -5.65
N GLN A 164 -11.32 -18.66 -5.09
CA GLN A 164 -11.61 -19.95 -5.70
C GLN A 164 -12.74 -20.69 -4.96
N GLU A 165 -13.45 -21.59 -5.65
CA GLU A 165 -14.39 -22.54 -5.02
C GLU A 165 -13.64 -23.68 -4.31
N ASN A 166 -14.21 -24.22 -3.23
CA ASN A 166 -13.55 -25.26 -2.41
C ASN A 166 -13.07 -26.50 -3.19
N ASP A 167 -13.80 -26.90 -4.24
CA ASP A 167 -13.51 -28.08 -5.05
C ASP A 167 -13.02 -27.71 -6.46
N SER A 168 -12.38 -26.53 -6.60
CA SER A 168 -11.86 -26.06 -7.88
C SER A 168 -10.98 -27.11 -8.54
N GLN A 169 -11.26 -27.41 -9.80
CA GLN A 169 -10.45 -28.31 -10.63
C GLN A 169 -9.21 -27.61 -11.21
N ASP A 170 -9.15 -26.28 -11.07
CA ASP A 170 -8.04 -25.43 -11.50
C ASP A 170 -7.70 -24.43 -10.37
N PRO A 171 -7.18 -24.91 -9.23
CA PRO A 171 -6.95 -24.10 -8.06
C PRO A 171 -5.88 -23.04 -8.31
N ILE A 172 -6.07 -21.85 -7.72
CA ILE A 172 -5.09 -20.76 -7.77
C ILE A 172 -3.95 -21.12 -6.82
N VAL A 173 -2.78 -21.37 -7.39
CA VAL A 173 -1.56 -21.78 -6.66
C VAL A 173 -0.39 -20.83 -6.91
N ASP A 174 -0.49 -19.96 -7.90
CA ASP A 174 0.55 -19.01 -8.28
C ASP A 174 -0.06 -17.71 -8.82
N ILE A 175 0.38 -16.55 -8.31
CA ILE A 175 0.01 -15.23 -8.85
C ILE A 175 1.24 -14.44 -9.30
N SER A 176 2.41 -15.07 -9.46
CA SER A 176 3.68 -14.44 -9.80
C SER A 176 3.62 -13.63 -11.10
N ALA A 177 2.82 -14.10 -12.07
CA ALA A 177 2.59 -13.42 -13.34
C ALA A 177 1.93 -12.03 -13.19
N MET A 178 1.32 -11.74 -12.03
CA MET A 178 0.65 -10.46 -11.76
C MET A 178 1.62 -9.35 -11.31
N SER A 179 2.94 -9.58 -11.39
CA SER A 179 4.01 -8.65 -10.98
C SER A 179 3.98 -7.27 -11.61
N ASN A 180 3.17 -7.05 -12.65
CA ASN A 180 3.00 -5.75 -13.31
C ASN A 180 2.03 -4.82 -12.58
N ILE A 181 1.14 -5.34 -11.73
CA ILE A 181 0.16 -4.52 -11.01
C ILE A 181 0.88 -3.61 -10.00
N ARG A 182 0.56 -2.32 -10.03
CA ARG A 182 1.09 -1.26 -9.15
C ARG A 182 0.03 -0.64 -8.26
N SER A 183 -1.21 -0.60 -8.75
CA SER A 183 -2.31 0.06 -8.04
C SER A 183 -3.66 -0.61 -8.28
N VAL A 184 -4.45 -0.70 -7.21
CA VAL A 184 -5.85 -1.16 -7.21
C VAL A 184 -6.70 -0.29 -6.27
N ASP A 185 -8.02 -0.31 -6.39
CA ASP A 185 -8.87 0.26 -5.32
C ASP A 185 -8.84 -0.64 -4.09
N SER A 186 -9.16 -1.92 -4.28
CA SER A 186 -9.21 -2.92 -3.21
C SER A 186 -8.49 -4.19 -3.66
N PHE A 187 -7.83 -4.87 -2.74
CA PHE A 187 -7.07 -6.09 -2.98
C PHE A 187 -7.61 -7.22 -2.10
N ALA A 188 -7.88 -8.39 -2.69
CA ALA A 188 -8.29 -9.54 -1.92
C ALA A 188 -7.75 -10.87 -2.42
N VAL A 189 -7.48 -11.74 -1.46
CA VAL A 189 -7.06 -13.13 -1.65
C VAL A 189 -7.91 -13.98 -0.71
N VAL A 190 -8.83 -14.75 -1.28
CA VAL A 190 -9.84 -15.48 -0.52
C VAL A 190 -9.85 -16.95 -0.91
N ASN A 191 -9.73 -17.85 0.05
CA ASN A 191 -9.89 -19.29 -0.17
C ASN A 191 -8.97 -19.85 -1.27
N THR A 192 -7.74 -19.39 -1.38
CA THR A 192 -6.78 -19.85 -2.41
C THR A 192 -5.83 -20.93 -1.88
N ASN A 193 -5.11 -21.59 -2.79
CA ASN A 193 -4.03 -22.53 -2.46
C ASN A 193 -2.64 -21.87 -2.52
N LEU A 194 -2.56 -20.55 -2.39
CA LEU A 194 -1.32 -19.80 -2.38
C LEU A 194 -0.54 -20.04 -1.08
N GLU A 195 0.79 -20.19 -1.19
CA GLU A 195 1.71 -20.22 -0.04
C GLU A 195 2.33 -18.84 0.27
N SER A 196 2.40 -17.96 -0.74
CA SER A 196 2.86 -16.57 -0.67
C SER A 196 2.01 -15.69 -1.58
N LEU A 197 2.25 -14.38 -1.55
CA LEU A 197 1.64 -13.43 -2.50
C LEU A 197 2.67 -13.00 -3.55
N GLU A 198 3.58 -13.89 -3.93
CA GLU A 198 4.59 -13.64 -4.94
C GLU A 198 3.90 -13.21 -6.25
N GLY A 199 4.31 -12.06 -6.79
CA GLY A 199 3.59 -11.35 -7.86
C GLY A 199 2.97 -10.03 -7.39
N MET A 200 2.80 -9.80 -6.09
CA MET A 200 2.28 -8.53 -5.56
C MET A 200 3.38 -7.56 -5.09
N GLN A 201 4.67 -7.89 -5.26
CA GLN A 201 5.78 -7.08 -4.73
C GLN A 201 5.78 -5.64 -5.21
N ASN A 202 5.21 -5.37 -6.38
CA ASN A 202 5.19 -4.03 -6.94
C ASN A 202 3.88 -3.28 -6.67
N LEU A 203 2.89 -3.91 -6.02
CA LEU A 203 1.67 -3.25 -5.59
C LEU A 203 2.03 -2.23 -4.51
N SER A 204 1.94 -0.95 -4.83
CA SER A 204 2.31 0.13 -3.91
C SER A 204 1.12 0.98 -3.46
N ILE A 205 0.00 0.90 -4.19
CA ILE A 205 -1.21 1.68 -3.90
C ILE A 205 -2.41 0.75 -3.84
N VAL A 206 -3.03 0.69 -2.66
CA VAL A 206 -4.37 0.15 -2.47
C VAL A 206 -5.20 1.28 -1.86
N SER A 207 -6.29 1.66 -2.51
CA SER A 207 -7.03 2.88 -2.13
C SER A 207 -8.03 2.66 -1.01
N SER A 208 -8.38 1.40 -0.72
CA SER A 208 -9.52 1.08 0.12
C SER A 208 -9.27 -0.12 1.02
N ASN A 209 -9.22 -1.34 0.50
CA ASN A 209 -9.28 -2.52 1.35
C ASN A 209 -8.21 -3.54 1.03
N ILE A 210 -7.67 -4.18 2.06
CA ILE A 210 -6.89 -5.42 1.95
C ILE A 210 -7.65 -6.53 2.68
N PHE A 211 -8.11 -7.55 1.95
CA PHE A 211 -8.83 -8.69 2.49
C PHE A 211 -8.12 -10.01 2.18
N ILE A 212 -7.56 -10.66 3.20
CA ILE A 212 -6.90 -11.95 3.08
C ILE A 212 -7.65 -12.92 4.00
N ASP A 213 -8.52 -13.74 3.41
CA ASP A 213 -9.44 -14.60 4.17
C ASP A 213 -9.35 -16.07 3.73
N ARG A 214 -9.34 -17.01 4.69
CA ARG A 214 -9.45 -18.46 4.43
C ARG A 214 -8.33 -19.06 3.57
N ASN A 215 -7.13 -18.49 3.56
CA ASN A 215 -6.01 -19.05 2.80
C ASN A 215 -5.23 -20.02 3.69
N ASN A 216 -5.66 -21.29 3.71
CA ASN A 216 -5.13 -22.31 4.60
C ASN A 216 -3.65 -22.66 4.37
N LEU A 217 -3.12 -22.37 3.18
CA LEU A 217 -1.74 -22.65 2.81
C LEU A 217 -0.82 -21.41 2.90
N LEU A 218 -1.38 -20.21 3.07
CA LEU A 218 -0.62 -18.96 3.02
C LEU A 218 0.27 -18.83 4.26
N ILE A 219 1.58 -18.68 4.03
CA ILE A 219 2.61 -18.67 5.09
C ILE A 219 3.06 -17.24 5.42
N GLN A 220 3.10 -16.37 4.42
CA GLN A 220 3.57 -14.98 4.55
C GLN A 220 2.87 -14.05 3.56
N ILE A 221 2.91 -12.76 3.86
CA ILE A 221 2.35 -11.69 3.03
C ILE A 221 3.39 -10.59 2.75
N ASP A 222 4.67 -10.89 2.90
CA ASP A 222 5.79 -9.94 2.78
C ASP A 222 5.81 -9.22 1.42
N ASP A 223 5.27 -9.85 0.38
CA ASP A 223 5.13 -9.26 -0.95
C ASP A 223 4.22 -8.00 -0.96
N LEU A 224 3.49 -7.72 0.12
CA LEU A 224 2.70 -6.49 0.27
C LEU A 224 3.49 -5.31 0.85
N SER A 225 4.77 -5.49 1.18
CA SER A 225 5.56 -4.49 1.91
C SER A 225 5.69 -3.15 1.21
N ASN A 226 5.45 -3.05 -0.10
CA ASN A 226 5.53 -1.78 -0.82
C ASN A 226 4.25 -0.93 -0.76
N ILE A 227 3.18 -1.43 -0.15
CA ILE A 227 1.95 -0.68 0.05
C ILE A 227 2.18 0.39 1.13
N SER A 228 2.01 1.65 0.77
CA SER A 228 2.17 2.79 1.70
C SER A 228 1.00 3.78 1.65
N SER A 229 -0.13 3.38 1.09
CA SER A 229 -1.35 4.19 1.02
C SER A 229 -2.15 4.11 2.33
N SER A 230 -2.96 5.14 2.59
CA SER A 230 -4.00 5.06 3.63
C SER A 230 -5.14 4.17 3.12
N LEU A 231 -5.67 3.33 4.00
CA LEU A 231 -6.72 2.35 3.68
C LEU A 231 -7.99 2.64 4.47
N HIS A 232 -9.10 2.07 4.06
CA HIS A 232 -10.29 1.97 4.89
C HIS A 232 -10.25 0.74 5.80
N SER A 233 -9.86 -0.41 5.25
CA SER A 233 -9.94 -1.68 5.97
C SER A 233 -8.77 -2.62 5.72
N ILE A 234 -8.38 -3.34 6.78
CA ILE A 234 -7.53 -4.52 6.72
C ILE A 234 -8.27 -5.67 7.39
N LEU A 235 -8.44 -6.78 6.68
CA LEU A 235 -9.02 -8.02 7.21
C LEU A 235 -8.07 -9.17 6.90
N LEU A 236 -7.49 -9.74 7.96
CA LEU A 236 -6.75 -10.99 7.94
C LEU A 236 -7.54 -12.01 8.76
N ASN A 237 -8.16 -13.00 8.13
CA ASN A 237 -8.99 -13.95 8.85
C ASN A 237 -8.81 -15.39 8.33
N GLN A 238 -8.76 -16.37 9.23
CA GLN A 238 -8.68 -17.81 8.85
C GLN A 238 -7.50 -18.13 7.92
N ASN A 239 -6.33 -17.54 8.18
CA ASN A 239 -5.07 -17.87 7.50
C ASN A 239 -4.19 -18.67 8.46
N PHE A 240 -4.58 -19.90 8.76
CA PHE A 240 -4.03 -20.68 9.90
C PHE A 240 -2.52 -20.92 9.83
N ARG A 241 -1.92 -20.87 8.63
CA ARG A 241 -0.47 -21.05 8.40
C ARG A 241 0.32 -19.75 8.35
N LEU A 242 -0.34 -18.59 8.43
CA LEU A 242 0.32 -17.30 8.36
C LEU A 242 1.23 -17.12 9.58
N THR A 243 2.52 -16.87 9.34
CA THR A 243 3.55 -16.82 10.37
C THR A 243 3.90 -15.40 10.81
N ASN A 244 3.60 -14.41 9.96
CA ASN A 244 3.87 -13.00 10.22
C ASN A 244 2.91 -12.10 9.40
N VAL A 245 2.88 -10.81 9.74
CA VAL A 245 2.12 -9.78 9.01
C VAL A 245 3.01 -8.61 8.57
N ASN A 246 4.32 -8.86 8.39
CA ASN A 246 5.32 -7.82 8.12
C ASN A 246 5.07 -7.07 6.80
N GLY A 247 4.41 -7.72 5.83
CA GLY A 247 3.97 -7.07 4.60
C GLY A 247 3.06 -5.85 4.80
N LEU A 248 2.50 -5.65 6.00
CA LEU A 248 1.65 -4.49 6.32
C LEU A 248 2.42 -3.33 6.97
N SER A 249 3.73 -3.46 7.21
CA SER A 249 4.52 -2.53 8.04
C SER A 249 4.56 -1.08 7.53
N ASN A 250 4.28 -0.85 6.25
CA ASN A 250 4.31 0.49 5.65
C ASN A 250 2.92 1.15 5.61
N ILE A 251 1.88 0.47 6.10
CA ILE A 251 0.53 1.02 6.24
C ILE A 251 0.41 1.62 7.65
N ASN A 252 0.26 2.94 7.72
CA ASN A 252 0.24 3.68 8.99
C ASN A 252 -1.11 4.29 9.36
N ARG A 253 -2.11 4.22 8.47
CA ARG A 253 -3.37 4.92 8.69
C ARG A 253 -4.56 4.25 8.03
N LEU A 254 -5.59 3.99 8.83
CA LEU A 254 -6.91 3.62 8.39
C LEU A 254 -7.89 4.80 8.52
N VAL A 255 -8.74 5.00 7.50
CA VAL A 255 -9.63 6.17 7.37
C VAL A 255 -11.10 5.79 7.22
N GLU A 256 -12.02 6.68 7.59
CA GLU A 256 -13.43 6.55 7.23
C GLU A 256 -13.62 6.49 5.72
N LYS A 257 -14.55 5.63 5.27
CA LYS A 257 -15.04 5.61 3.90
C LYS A 257 -16.55 5.45 3.90
N ASP A 258 -17.25 6.29 3.15
CA ASP A 258 -18.70 6.25 2.96
C ASP A 258 -19.52 6.23 4.28
N GLY A 259 -19.08 6.99 5.29
CA GLY A 259 -19.75 7.04 6.60
C GLY A 259 -19.50 5.83 7.50
N ARG A 260 -18.57 4.94 7.12
CA ARG A 260 -18.14 3.79 7.94
C ARG A 260 -16.74 4.04 8.45
N GLY A 261 -16.56 3.86 9.76
CA GLY A 261 -15.27 4.00 10.42
C GLY A 261 -14.23 2.98 9.95
N PRO A 262 -12.93 3.26 10.19
CA PRO A 262 -11.84 2.37 9.82
C PRO A 262 -12.01 0.98 10.45
N TYR A 263 -11.56 -0.07 9.75
CA TYR A 263 -11.76 -1.45 10.17
C TYR A 263 -10.46 -2.25 10.15
N LEU A 264 -10.03 -2.74 11.31
CA LEU A 264 -8.92 -3.67 11.44
C LEU A 264 -9.41 -4.96 12.08
N LYS A 265 -9.29 -6.06 11.34
CA LYS A 265 -9.54 -7.41 11.83
C LYS A 265 -8.35 -8.31 11.60
N VAL A 266 -7.87 -8.97 12.65
CA VAL A 266 -6.85 -10.00 12.58
C VAL A 266 -7.30 -11.21 13.39
N GLY A 267 -7.43 -12.36 12.74
CA GLY A 267 -7.77 -13.57 13.46
C GLY A 267 -7.69 -14.88 12.70
N GLY A 268 -7.85 -15.99 13.42
CA GLY A 268 -7.77 -17.33 12.86
C GLY A 268 -6.44 -17.61 12.18
N ALA A 269 -5.34 -17.24 12.83
CA ALA A 269 -3.97 -17.44 12.33
C ALA A 269 -3.13 -18.16 13.39
N ASP A 270 -3.34 -19.48 13.49
CA ASP A 270 -2.78 -20.35 14.53
C ASP A 270 -1.25 -20.36 14.59
N SER A 271 -0.59 -20.04 13.47
CA SER A 271 0.88 -20.02 13.36
C SER A 271 1.50 -18.64 13.63
N LEU A 272 0.69 -17.61 13.88
CA LEU A 272 1.15 -16.23 14.01
C LEU A 272 1.68 -15.99 15.43
N THR A 273 3.00 -15.75 15.55
CA THR A 273 3.66 -15.55 16.86
C THR A 273 3.83 -14.07 17.25
N SER A 274 3.60 -13.16 16.31
CA SER A 274 3.69 -11.72 16.52
C SER A 274 2.79 -10.99 15.53
N LEU A 275 2.30 -9.82 15.95
CA LEU A 275 1.57 -8.89 15.11
C LEU A 275 2.46 -7.76 14.57
N SER A 276 3.79 -7.90 14.67
CA SER A 276 4.73 -6.92 14.13
C SER A 276 4.48 -6.72 12.64
N GLY A 277 4.44 -5.45 12.22
CA GLY A 277 3.90 -5.01 10.95
C GLY A 277 2.58 -4.23 11.08
N LEU A 278 1.93 -4.26 12.24
CA LEU A 278 0.75 -3.42 12.55
C LEU A 278 1.08 -2.26 13.49
N ASP A 279 2.34 -2.12 13.90
CA ASP A 279 2.82 -1.23 14.97
C ASP A 279 2.54 0.27 14.71
N GLU A 280 2.46 0.66 13.44
CA GLU A 280 2.30 2.04 13.00
C GLU A 280 0.85 2.42 12.68
N ILE A 281 -0.11 1.50 12.81
CA ILE A 281 -1.49 1.74 12.39
C ILE A 281 -2.19 2.71 13.34
N THR A 282 -2.69 3.80 12.76
CA THR A 282 -3.60 4.76 13.40
C THR A 282 -5.00 4.70 12.78
N PHE A 283 -6.02 5.08 13.54
CA PHE A 283 -7.37 5.32 13.03
C PHE A 283 -7.59 6.84 12.93
N GLU A 284 -8.05 7.34 11.78
CA GLU A 284 -8.32 8.77 11.58
C GLU A 284 -9.56 9.25 12.36
N ASP A 285 -10.51 8.34 12.62
CA ASP A 285 -11.83 8.65 13.17
C ASP A 285 -12.14 7.86 14.45
N GLU A 286 -12.89 8.48 15.36
CA GLU A 286 -13.30 7.93 16.66
C GLU A 286 -14.50 6.93 16.59
N ASN A 287 -14.65 6.26 15.44
CA ASN A 287 -15.71 5.28 15.17
C ASN A 287 -15.18 3.98 14.56
N GLY A 288 -13.87 3.74 14.68
CA GLY A 288 -13.22 2.57 14.12
C GLY A 288 -13.59 1.25 14.80
N THR A 289 -13.24 0.15 14.14
CA THR A 289 -13.43 -1.21 14.63
C THR A 289 -12.09 -1.92 14.74
N LEU A 290 -11.76 -2.41 15.93
CA LEU A 290 -10.61 -3.27 16.17
C LEU A 290 -11.10 -4.64 16.63
N MET A 291 -10.79 -5.68 15.85
CA MET A 291 -11.13 -7.07 16.15
C MET A 291 -9.89 -7.94 16.09
N VAL A 292 -9.50 -8.51 17.23
CA VAL A 292 -8.35 -9.42 17.33
C VAL A 292 -8.84 -10.71 17.95
N HIS A 293 -8.81 -11.81 17.20
CA HIS A 293 -9.37 -13.05 17.71
C HIS A 293 -8.71 -14.32 17.22
N THR A 294 -8.79 -15.40 18.00
CA THR A 294 -8.32 -16.73 17.57
C THR A 294 -6.84 -16.67 17.12
N LEU A 295 -5.98 -16.11 17.97
CA LEU A 295 -4.52 -16.06 17.78
C LEU A 295 -3.84 -16.71 18.99
N PRO A 296 -3.78 -18.04 19.04
CA PRO A 296 -3.43 -18.79 20.25
C PRO A 296 -1.97 -18.59 20.70
N LEU A 297 -1.08 -18.06 19.86
CA LEU A 297 0.34 -17.87 20.21
C LEU A 297 0.69 -16.42 20.61
N ILE A 298 -0.24 -15.48 20.47
CA ILE A 298 0.00 -14.07 20.78
C ILE A 298 -0.13 -13.85 22.28
N THR A 299 0.86 -13.17 22.87
CA THR A 299 0.94 -12.94 24.33
C THR A 299 0.65 -11.52 24.78
N ASN A 300 0.68 -10.54 23.88
CA ASN A 300 0.38 -9.13 24.14
C ASN A 300 -0.17 -8.45 22.89
N LEU A 301 -0.62 -7.20 23.04
CA LEU A 301 -1.20 -6.38 21.98
C LEU A 301 -0.44 -5.05 21.76
N ASP A 302 0.85 -4.99 22.14
CA ASP A 302 1.66 -3.75 22.16
C ASP A 302 1.69 -3.00 20.81
N VAL A 303 1.54 -3.76 19.72
CA VAL A 303 1.47 -3.24 18.35
C VAL A 303 0.32 -2.25 18.13
N PHE A 304 -0.74 -2.27 18.95
CA PHE A 304 -1.91 -1.40 18.80
C PHE A 304 -1.81 -0.08 19.58
N SER A 305 -0.64 0.26 20.11
CA SER A 305 -0.43 1.45 20.94
C SER A 305 -0.75 2.78 20.26
N GLN A 306 -0.73 2.81 18.91
CA GLN A 306 -1.05 3.97 18.10
C GLN A 306 -2.56 4.13 17.80
N ILE A 307 -3.36 3.08 18.03
CA ILE A 307 -4.82 3.16 17.90
C ILE A 307 -5.35 3.87 19.15
N SER A 308 -5.92 5.06 18.96
CA SER A 308 -6.29 5.95 20.06
C SER A 308 -7.70 6.52 19.89
N GLY A 309 -8.23 7.09 20.98
CA GLY A 309 -9.56 7.70 20.99
C GLY A 309 -10.67 6.68 21.17
N LYS A 310 -11.89 7.04 20.75
CA LYS A 310 -13.04 6.12 20.86
C LYS A 310 -13.09 5.17 19.68
N LEU A 311 -13.64 3.99 19.92
CA LEU A 311 -13.97 3.02 18.90
C LEU A 311 -15.49 2.84 18.83
N SER A 312 -15.97 2.40 17.68
CA SER A 312 -17.30 1.77 17.59
C SER A 312 -17.25 0.39 18.24
N THR A 313 -16.29 -0.44 17.83
CA THR A 313 -16.16 -1.83 18.30
C THR A 313 -14.74 -2.15 18.71
N LEU A 314 -14.60 -2.81 19.86
CA LEU A 314 -13.38 -3.46 20.33
C LEU A 314 -13.72 -4.91 20.69
N GLU A 315 -13.16 -5.85 19.93
CA GLU A 315 -13.27 -7.27 20.21
C GLU A 315 -11.89 -7.89 20.39
N ILE A 316 -11.68 -8.53 21.54
CA ILE A 316 -10.50 -9.36 21.83
C ILE A 316 -11.03 -10.72 22.30
N SER A 317 -10.86 -11.76 21.50
CA SER A 317 -11.46 -13.06 21.80
C SER A 317 -10.66 -14.29 21.41
N TYR A 318 -10.74 -15.37 22.18
CA TYR A 318 -10.05 -16.64 21.88
C TYR A 318 -8.52 -16.46 21.74
N MET A 319 -7.91 -15.80 22.72
CA MET A 319 -6.47 -15.53 22.77
C MET A 319 -5.83 -16.30 23.93
N ASP A 320 -5.73 -17.63 23.79
CA ASP A 320 -5.42 -18.55 24.89
C ASP A 320 -4.13 -18.22 25.68
N ASN A 321 -3.12 -17.62 25.04
CA ASN A 321 -1.84 -17.23 25.67
C ASN A 321 -1.70 -15.72 25.92
N LEU A 322 -2.75 -14.92 25.73
CA LEU A 322 -2.72 -13.48 25.95
C LEU A 322 -2.57 -13.18 27.44
N GLN A 323 -1.46 -12.52 27.81
CA GLN A 323 -1.11 -12.25 29.21
C GLN A 323 -1.54 -10.85 29.64
N ASN A 324 -1.52 -9.88 28.72
CA ASN A 324 -1.91 -8.50 28.98
C ASN A 324 -2.49 -7.83 27.72
N ILE A 325 -3.12 -6.68 27.91
CA ILE A 325 -3.67 -5.83 26.86
C ILE A 325 -3.10 -4.39 26.96
N ASP A 326 -1.90 -4.22 27.51
CA ASP A 326 -1.26 -2.91 27.75
C ASP A 326 -1.08 -2.09 26.46
N GLY A 327 -1.01 -2.77 25.32
CA GLY A 327 -0.92 -2.14 24.01
C GLY A 327 -2.15 -1.35 23.57
N ILE A 328 -3.28 -1.39 24.28
CA ILE A 328 -4.48 -0.61 23.93
C ILE A 328 -4.82 0.52 24.91
N THR A 329 -3.85 0.94 25.74
CA THR A 329 -3.99 2.06 26.68
C THR A 329 -4.44 3.38 26.07
N SER A 330 -4.22 3.60 24.77
CA SER A 330 -4.61 4.84 24.09
C SER A 330 -6.11 4.93 23.76
N ILE A 331 -6.87 3.83 23.92
CA ILE A 331 -8.32 3.79 23.67
C ILE A 331 -9.07 4.41 24.86
N THR A 332 -10.00 5.31 24.57
CA THR A 332 -10.73 6.09 25.59
C THR A 332 -12.22 5.75 25.72
N GLY A 333 -12.75 4.92 24.82
CA GLY A 333 -14.16 4.54 24.86
C GLY A 333 -14.58 3.59 23.76
N VAL A 334 -15.68 2.86 23.96
CA VAL A 334 -16.30 1.98 22.96
C VAL A 334 -17.80 2.20 22.93
N ASN A 335 -18.32 2.60 21.76
CA ASN A 335 -19.67 3.15 21.63
C ASN A 335 -20.75 2.17 21.14
N ASP A 336 -20.37 0.98 20.63
CA ASP A 336 -21.34 0.00 20.08
C ASP A 336 -21.10 -1.42 20.63
N SER A 337 -19.88 -1.93 20.53
CA SER A 337 -19.60 -3.29 21.02
C SER A 337 -18.22 -3.43 21.65
N PHE A 338 -18.21 -3.65 22.96
CA PHE A 338 -17.03 -4.08 23.71
C PHE A 338 -17.15 -5.57 24.04
N ARG A 339 -16.23 -6.38 23.52
CA ARG A 339 -16.22 -7.83 23.70
C ARG A 339 -14.85 -8.29 24.13
N LEU A 340 -14.75 -8.82 25.33
CA LEU A 340 -13.55 -9.44 25.85
C LEU A 340 -13.90 -10.84 26.31
N THR A 341 -13.65 -11.83 25.44
CA THR A 341 -14.20 -13.18 25.68
C THR A 341 -13.26 -14.33 25.37
N ASN A 342 -13.23 -15.37 26.20
CA ASN A 342 -12.39 -16.56 25.99
C ASN A 342 -10.89 -16.20 25.92
N ASN A 343 -10.41 -15.39 26.86
CA ASN A 343 -8.98 -15.08 27.01
C ASN A 343 -8.48 -15.69 28.32
N GLU A 344 -8.33 -17.01 28.35
CA GLU A 344 -8.12 -17.77 29.59
C GLU A 344 -6.89 -17.31 30.37
N SER A 345 -5.79 -16.93 29.70
CA SER A 345 -4.55 -16.48 30.37
C SER A 345 -4.55 -15.03 30.86
N LEU A 346 -5.58 -14.24 30.54
CA LEU A 346 -5.66 -12.83 30.92
C LEU A 346 -5.97 -12.70 32.42
N LEU A 347 -5.06 -12.06 33.17
CA LEU A 347 -5.16 -11.94 34.64
C LEU A 347 -5.91 -10.69 35.10
N ASP A 348 -5.74 -9.60 34.37
CA ASP A 348 -6.28 -8.29 34.69
C ASP A 348 -6.57 -7.50 33.40
N PHE A 349 -7.03 -6.27 33.57
CA PHE A 349 -7.37 -5.36 32.48
C PHE A 349 -6.35 -4.22 32.37
N SER A 350 -5.10 -4.50 32.73
CA SER A 350 -4.01 -3.56 32.49
C SER A 350 -3.96 -3.28 30.98
N GLY A 351 -4.23 -2.03 30.61
CA GLY A 351 -4.49 -1.61 29.24
C GLY A 351 -5.81 -0.85 29.03
N LEU A 352 -6.82 -1.03 29.89
CA LEU A 352 -8.14 -0.40 29.74
C LEU A 352 -8.34 0.84 30.61
N GLN A 353 -7.29 1.30 31.30
CA GLN A 353 -7.41 2.34 32.33
C GLN A 353 -7.89 3.69 31.82
N ASN A 354 -7.77 3.97 30.53
CA ASN A 354 -8.20 5.24 29.96
C ASN A 354 -9.62 5.20 29.39
N ILE A 355 -10.28 4.04 29.42
CA ILE A 355 -11.67 3.93 28.97
C ILE A 355 -12.58 4.70 29.92
N THR A 356 -13.34 5.62 29.34
CA THR A 356 -14.31 6.48 30.04
C THR A 356 -15.76 6.06 29.77
N ASN A 357 -16.02 5.38 28.64
CA ASN A 357 -17.37 4.96 28.30
C ASN A 357 -17.41 3.61 27.56
N LEU A 358 -18.34 2.74 27.96
CA LEU A 358 -18.66 1.48 27.30
C LEU A 358 -20.19 1.41 27.12
N THR A 359 -20.68 1.52 25.89
CA THR A 359 -22.13 1.63 25.66
C THR A 359 -22.66 0.57 24.71
N GLN A 360 -23.99 0.43 24.67
CA GLN A 360 -24.77 -0.49 23.85
C GLN A 360 -24.58 -1.98 24.18
N ASN A 361 -23.41 -2.57 23.91
CA ASN A 361 -23.17 -4.00 24.09
C ASN A 361 -21.80 -4.26 24.75
N VAL A 362 -21.81 -4.53 26.05
CA VAL A 362 -20.62 -4.89 26.83
C VAL A 362 -20.68 -6.37 27.19
N LEU A 363 -19.70 -7.15 26.75
CA LEU A 363 -19.59 -8.57 27.06
C LEU A 363 -18.20 -8.93 27.57
N ILE A 364 -18.12 -9.33 28.83
CA ILE A 364 -16.92 -9.90 29.47
C ILE A 364 -17.26 -11.34 29.84
N LYS A 365 -16.70 -12.32 29.12
CA LYS A 365 -17.13 -13.71 29.27
C LYS A 365 -16.01 -14.73 29.11
N ASN A 366 -16.00 -15.78 29.94
CA ASN A 366 -15.03 -16.88 29.83
C ASN A 366 -13.57 -16.37 29.90
N ASN A 367 -13.28 -15.40 30.76
CA ASN A 367 -11.90 -15.01 31.07
C ASN A 367 -11.57 -15.59 32.45
N ASP A 368 -11.30 -16.90 32.48
CA ASP A 368 -11.40 -17.68 33.72
C ASP A 368 -10.41 -17.26 34.82
N ASN A 369 -9.26 -16.68 34.46
CA ASN A 369 -8.27 -16.17 35.42
C ASN A 369 -8.44 -14.69 35.78
N LEU A 370 -9.42 -13.99 35.21
CA LEU A 370 -9.72 -12.60 35.53
C LEU A 370 -10.26 -12.50 36.96
N PHE A 371 -9.58 -11.74 37.82
CA PHE A 371 -9.90 -11.68 39.26
C PHE A 371 -10.70 -10.44 39.68
N ASN A 372 -10.49 -9.30 39.02
CA ASN A 372 -11.10 -8.02 39.36
C ASN A 372 -11.36 -7.16 38.11
N LEU A 373 -12.08 -6.05 38.30
CA LEU A 373 -12.37 -5.03 37.29
C LEU A 373 -11.72 -3.67 37.63
N ASP A 374 -10.70 -3.63 38.50
CA ASP A 374 -10.20 -2.38 39.11
C ASP A 374 -9.58 -1.41 38.10
N ASP A 375 -9.07 -1.91 36.98
CA ASP A 375 -8.54 -1.08 35.90
C ASP A 375 -9.61 -0.20 35.23
N PHE A 376 -10.90 -0.43 35.48
CA PHE A 376 -11.96 0.49 35.03
C PHE A 376 -12.15 1.73 35.94
N TYR A 377 -11.17 2.11 36.76
CA TYR A 377 -11.30 3.24 37.70
C TYR A 377 -11.57 4.62 37.06
N ASN A 378 -11.38 4.79 35.74
CA ASN A 378 -11.76 6.01 35.01
C ASN A 378 -13.09 5.88 34.24
N LEU A 379 -13.74 4.72 34.30
CA LEU A 379 -15.00 4.47 33.60
C LEU A 379 -16.10 5.33 34.22
N GLN A 380 -16.74 6.15 33.39
CA GLN A 380 -17.79 7.11 33.78
C GLN A 380 -19.17 6.66 33.32
N GLU A 381 -19.25 5.88 32.25
CA GLU A 381 -20.51 5.37 31.72
C GLU A 381 -20.36 3.91 31.30
N ILE A 382 -21.26 3.07 31.80
CA ILE A 382 -21.49 1.73 31.26
C ILE A 382 -22.99 1.52 31.04
N SER A 383 -23.43 1.35 29.80
CA SER A 383 -24.85 1.39 29.45
C SER A 383 -25.27 0.41 28.34
N GLY A 384 -26.58 0.18 28.19
CA GLY A 384 -27.15 -0.73 27.19
C GLY A 384 -27.35 -2.16 27.71
N THR A 385 -26.72 -3.15 27.09
CA THR A 385 -26.68 -4.54 27.55
C THR A 385 -25.29 -4.84 28.09
N VAL A 386 -25.20 -5.17 29.38
CA VAL A 386 -23.95 -5.47 30.07
C VAL A 386 -24.00 -6.90 30.59
N GLN A 387 -23.13 -7.75 30.04
CA GLN A 387 -23.05 -9.15 30.38
C GLN A 387 -21.65 -9.47 30.89
N ILE A 388 -21.54 -9.81 32.18
CA ILE A 388 -20.30 -10.28 32.80
C ILE A 388 -20.55 -11.70 33.26
N VAL A 389 -20.18 -12.67 32.43
CA VAL A 389 -20.71 -14.04 32.55
C VAL A 389 -19.60 -15.08 32.48
N SER A 390 -19.63 -16.07 33.37
CA SER A 390 -18.71 -17.21 33.32
C SER A 390 -17.23 -16.80 33.39
N ASN A 391 -16.85 -15.88 34.28
CA ASN A 391 -15.45 -15.59 34.60
C ASN A 391 -15.14 -16.23 35.96
N GLU A 392 -14.59 -17.45 35.94
CA GLU A 392 -14.55 -18.33 37.11
C GLU A 392 -13.79 -17.78 38.33
N ALA A 393 -12.80 -16.90 38.15
CA ALA A 393 -12.04 -16.31 39.26
C ALA A 393 -12.53 -14.91 39.68
N LEU A 394 -13.53 -14.34 39.01
CA LEU A 394 -13.90 -12.93 39.18
C LEU A 394 -14.69 -12.70 40.47
N VAL A 395 -14.08 -11.96 41.41
CA VAL A 395 -14.64 -11.66 42.74
C VAL A 395 -14.88 -10.18 43.01
N ASP A 396 -14.21 -9.29 42.26
CA ASP A 396 -14.22 -7.85 42.53
C ASP A 396 -14.74 -7.05 41.34
N PHE A 397 -15.86 -6.37 41.57
CA PHE A 397 -16.58 -5.52 40.60
C PHE A 397 -16.50 -4.03 40.97
N CYS A 398 -15.68 -3.64 41.95
CA CYS A 398 -15.70 -2.29 42.49
C CYS A 398 -15.28 -1.24 41.44
N GLY A 399 -14.40 -1.61 40.50
CA GLY A 399 -13.97 -0.74 39.41
C GLY A 399 -15.06 -0.23 38.47
N ILE A 400 -16.27 -0.82 38.48
CA ILE A 400 -17.40 -0.35 37.64
C ILE A 400 -18.49 0.41 38.42
N ILE A 401 -18.38 0.56 39.75
CA ILE A 401 -19.46 1.16 40.57
C ILE A 401 -19.80 2.60 40.12
N ASP A 402 -18.79 3.41 39.84
CA ASP A 402 -19.03 4.82 39.50
C ASP A 402 -19.75 4.93 38.14
N ALA A 403 -19.47 4.02 37.21
CA ALA A 403 -20.03 4.02 35.87
C ALA A 403 -21.49 3.57 35.80
N ILE A 404 -22.00 2.85 36.82
CA ILE A 404 -23.37 2.33 36.83
C ILE A 404 -24.41 3.29 37.43
N GLN A 405 -23.99 4.38 38.09
CA GLN A 405 -24.89 5.20 38.90
C GLN A 405 -26.03 5.86 38.09
N ASP A 406 -25.78 6.20 36.83
CA ASP A 406 -26.75 6.85 35.93
C ASP A 406 -27.35 5.90 34.88
N SER A 407 -27.20 4.59 35.07
CA SER A 407 -27.49 3.55 34.08
C SER A 407 -28.80 2.78 34.33
N GLU A 408 -29.86 3.45 34.79
CA GLU A 408 -31.13 2.82 35.23
C GLU A 408 -31.82 1.92 34.17
N ASP A 409 -31.66 2.21 32.88
CA ASP A 409 -32.23 1.42 31.78
C ASP A 409 -31.31 0.28 31.29
N THR A 410 -30.17 0.07 31.95
CA THR A 410 -29.16 -0.91 31.51
C THR A 410 -29.55 -2.33 31.90
N ASN A 411 -29.53 -3.22 30.93
CA ASN A 411 -29.77 -4.64 31.14
C ASN A 411 -28.47 -5.31 31.65
N PHE A 412 -28.34 -5.39 32.97
CA PHE A 412 -27.23 -6.06 33.66
C PHE A 412 -27.47 -7.55 33.86
N GLU A 413 -26.56 -8.37 33.35
CA GLU A 413 -26.50 -9.82 33.59
C GLU A 413 -25.12 -10.20 34.14
N ILE A 414 -25.06 -10.52 35.43
CA ILE A 414 -23.85 -11.00 36.11
C ILE A 414 -24.14 -12.41 36.62
N THR A 415 -23.58 -13.43 35.94
CA THR A 415 -23.85 -14.83 36.29
C THR A 415 -22.67 -15.76 36.02
N GLY A 416 -22.54 -16.83 36.80
CA GLY A 416 -21.48 -17.83 36.59
C GLY A 416 -20.06 -17.34 36.88
N ASN A 417 -19.90 -16.20 37.56
CA ASN A 417 -18.61 -15.76 38.10
C ASN A 417 -18.40 -16.32 39.51
N GLN A 418 -17.22 -16.10 40.12
CA GLN A 418 -17.00 -16.46 41.53
C GLN A 418 -17.92 -15.65 42.46
N PHE A 419 -18.01 -14.33 42.24
CA PHE A 419 -18.98 -13.45 42.89
C PHE A 419 -20.01 -12.95 41.86
N ASN A 420 -21.30 -13.00 42.19
CA ASN A 420 -22.38 -12.60 41.27
C ASN A 420 -23.31 -11.56 41.94
N PRO A 421 -22.84 -10.32 42.13
CA PRO A 421 -23.67 -9.26 42.70
C PRO A 421 -24.85 -8.94 41.76
N THR A 422 -25.99 -8.63 42.34
CA THR A 422 -27.08 -8.01 41.59
C THR A 422 -26.76 -6.55 41.28
N TYR A 423 -27.47 -5.96 40.32
CA TYR A 423 -27.35 -4.52 40.05
C TYR A 423 -27.59 -3.67 41.31
N GLN A 424 -28.55 -4.06 42.16
CA GLN A 424 -28.81 -3.37 43.42
C GLN A 424 -27.66 -3.53 44.42
N ASP A 425 -27.05 -4.72 44.49
CA ASP A 425 -25.88 -4.95 45.36
C ASP A 425 -24.74 -3.97 45.00
N LEU A 426 -24.47 -3.79 43.69
CA LEU A 426 -23.46 -2.84 43.23
C LEU A 426 -23.82 -1.38 43.57
N LEU A 427 -25.08 -0.97 43.39
CA LEU A 427 -25.55 0.37 43.77
C LEU A 427 -25.42 0.63 45.29
N ASP A 428 -25.61 -0.42 46.10
CA ASP A 428 -25.47 -0.37 47.55
C ASP A 428 -24.00 -0.47 48.00
N GLY A 429 -23.04 -0.58 47.06
CA GLY A 429 -21.60 -0.66 47.31
C GLY A 429 -21.10 -2.07 47.66
N THR A 430 -21.90 -3.10 47.46
CA THR A 430 -21.53 -4.51 47.65
C THR A 430 -20.93 -5.06 46.35
N CYS A 431 -19.63 -4.84 46.16
CA CYS A 431 -18.90 -5.16 44.93
C CYS A 431 -17.82 -6.26 45.05
N THR A 432 -17.61 -6.80 46.25
CA THR A 432 -16.62 -7.87 46.51
C THR A 432 -17.25 -9.00 47.35
N GLU A 433 -16.71 -10.23 47.22
CA GLU A 433 -17.10 -11.41 48.01
C GLU A 433 -16.76 -11.30 49.52
#